data_AF-A0A558EP31-F1
#
_entry.id   AF-A0A558EP31-F1
#
_cell.length_a   1.000
_cell.length_b   1.000
_cell.length_c   1.000
_cell.angle_alpha   90.00
_cell.angle_beta   90.00
_cell.angle_gamma   90.00
#
_symmetry.space_group_name_H-M   'P 1'
#
loop_
_entity.id
_entity.type
_entity.pdbx_description
1 polymer ?
#
loop_
_entity_poly.entity_id
_entity_poly.type
_entity_poly.pdbx_seq_one_letter_code
_entity_poly.pdbx_strand_id
1 'polypeptide(L)' 'MNTEQNKEQAFEVVAKIVHDRGVELIVGGNPAFDTEFVLFYLESIMMAWGYKNPKVAAYCDAIKAENDNFRALGIC' A
#
# COMPACT_ATOMS: atom_id res chain seq x y z
N MET A 1 2.10 -24.81 -11.40
CA MET A 1 1.52 -23.55 -10.88
C MET A 1 1.12 -22.69 -12.07
N ASN A 2 -0.05 -22.04 -12.03
CA ASN A 2 -0.55 -21.17 -13.09
C ASN A 2 0.18 -19.81 -13.03
N THR A 3 0.81 -19.38 -14.12
CA THR A 3 1.64 -18.17 -14.17
C THR A 3 0.86 -16.89 -13.85
N GLU A 4 -0.45 -16.85 -14.13
CA GLU A 4 -1.32 -15.71 -13.80
C GLU A 4 -1.52 -15.53 -12.29
N GLN A 5 -1.72 -16.63 -11.57
CA GLN A 5 -1.87 -16.62 -10.11
C GLN A 5 -0.56 -16.18 -9.41
N ASN A 6 0.58 -16.52 -9.99
CA ASN A 6 1.89 -16.07 -9.50
C ASN A 6 2.09 -14.55 -9.66
N LYS A 7 1.53 -13.93 -10.71
CA LYS A 7 1.66 -12.49 -10.97
C LYS A 7 0.82 -11.67 -9.98
N GLU A 8 -0.44 -12.05 -9.78
CA GLU A 8 -1.31 -11.40 -8.77
C GLU A 8 -0.69 -11.51 -7.38
N GLN A 9 -0.18 -12.69 -7.03
CA GLN A 9 0.45 -12.91 -5.73
C GLN A 9 1.77 -12.12 -5.57
N ALA A 10 2.49 -11.84 -6.65
CA ALA A 10 3.65 -10.96 -6.62
C ALA A 10 3.27 -9.51 -6.23
N PHE A 11 2.15 -8.99 -6.74
CA PHE A 11 1.62 -7.68 -6.30
C PHE A 11 1.30 -7.69 -4.81
N GLU A 12 0.64 -8.74 -4.32
CA GLU A 12 0.34 -8.87 -2.88
C GLU A 12 1.60 -8.84 -2.02
N VAL A 13 2.63 -9.61 -2.39
CA VAL A 13 3.89 -9.68 -1.65
C VAL A 13 4.61 -8.33 -1.63
N VAL A 14 4.73 -7.66 -2.78
CA VAL A 14 5.40 -6.36 -2.87
C VAL A 14 4.62 -5.30 -2.10
N ALA A 15 3.28 -5.26 -2.25
CA ALA A 15 2.44 -4.34 -1.50
C ALA A 15 2.57 -4.54 0.01
N LYS A 16 2.63 -5.80 0.49
CA LYS A 16 2.87 -6.09 1.90
C LYS A 16 4.21 -5.53 2.40
N ILE A 17 5.29 -5.72 1.64
CA ILE A 17 6.62 -5.20 2.04
C ILE A 17 6.59 -3.67 2.15
N VAL A 18 5.96 -2.99 1.18
CA VAL A 18 5.83 -1.53 1.20
C VAL A 18 4.97 -1.10 2.40
N HIS A 19 3.82 -1.74 2.61
CA HIS A 19 2.95 -1.49 3.75
C HIS A 19 3.68 -1.63 5.09
N ASP A 20 4.39 -2.74 5.31
CA ASP A 20 5.10 -2.99 6.57
C ASP A 20 6.14 -1.89 6.87
N ARG A 21 6.83 -1.37 5.84
CA ARG A 21 7.74 -0.21 5.99
C ARG A 21 6.99 1.07 6.33
N GLY A 22 5.80 1.29 5.77
CA GLY A 22 4.93 2.40 6.14
C GLY A 22 4.50 2.34 7.60
N VAL A 23 4.13 1.14 8.08
CA VAL A 23 3.79 0.91 9.48
C VAL A 23 4.96 1.24 10.40
N GLU A 24 6.19 0.84 10.06
CA GLU A 24 7.38 1.18 10.86
C GLU A 24 7.56 2.71 11.00
N LEU A 25 7.36 3.48 9.92
CA LEU A 25 7.42 4.94 9.96
C LEU A 25 6.35 5.53 10.87
N ILE A 26 5.10 5.09 10.72
CA ILE A 26 3.94 5.55 11.49
C ILE A 26 4.12 5.25 12.99
N VAL A 27 4.55 4.03 13.33
CA VAL A 27 4.87 3.63 14.70
C VAL A 27 6.01 4.47 15.27
N GLY A 28 6.97 4.87 14.43
CA GLY A 28 8.03 5.82 14.79
C GLY A 28 7.58 7.28 14.90
N GLY A 29 6.30 7.58 14.72
CA GLY A 29 5.72 8.92 14.80
C GLY A 29 5.90 9.78 13.54
N ASN A 30 6.27 9.17 12.42
CA ASN A 30 6.47 9.88 11.15
C ASN A 30 5.35 9.54 10.15
N PRO A 31 4.90 10.49 9.32
CA PRO A 31 4.01 10.18 8.23
C PRO A 31 4.70 9.27 7.19
N ALA A 32 3.90 8.45 6.51
CA ALA A 32 4.35 7.53 5.48
C ALA A 32 3.77 7.93 4.11
N PHE A 33 3.89 9.20 3.71
CA PHE A 33 3.26 9.73 2.48
C PHE A 33 3.77 9.06 1.21
N ASP A 34 5.09 8.83 1.11
CA ASP A 34 5.67 8.12 -0.02
C ASP A 34 5.18 6.66 -0.09
N THR A 35 4.99 6.02 1.07
CA THR A 35 4.42 4.68 1.17
C THR A 35 2.99 4.65 0.65
N GLU A 36 2.15 5.62 1.03
CA GLU A 36 0.77 5.77 0.50
C GLU A 36 0.80 5.89 -1.02
N PHE A 37 1.63 6.79 -1.55
CA PHE A 37 1.75 7.01 -2.98
C PHE A 37 2.17 5.73 -3.73
N VAL A 38 3.20 5.03 -3.23
CA VAL A 38 3.69 3.79 -3.84
C VAL A 38 2.63 2.69 -3.79
N LEU A 39 1.89 2.54 -2.69
CA LEU A 39 0.83 1.53 -2.57
C LEU A 39 -0.30 1.78 -3.58
N PHE A 40 -0.81 3.01 -3.69
CA PHE A 40 -1.82 3.34 -4.69
C PHE A 40 -1.30 3.19 -6.12
N TYR A 41 -0.02 3.50 -6.36
CA TYR A 41 0.57 3.28 -7.68
C TYR A 41 0.69 1.78 -8.02
N LEU A 42 1.11 0.94 -7.07
CA LEU A 42 1.11 -0.52 -7.22
C LEU A 42 -0.29 -1.07 -7.48
N GLU A 43 -1.30 -0.61 -6.74
CA GLU A 43 -2.70 -1.00 -6.96
C GLU A 43 -3.17 -0.61 -8.36
N SER A 44 -2.82 0.59 -8.84
CA SER A 44 -3.17 1.06 -10.18
C SER A 44 -2.55 0.18 -11.28
N ILE A 45 -1.28 -0.23 -11.13
CA ILE A 45 -0.61 -1.13 -12.07
C ILE A 45 -1.25 -2.52 -12.03
N MET A 46 -1.54 -3.04 -10.83
CA MET A 46 -2.23 -4.32 -10.64
C MET A 46 -3.59 -4.33 -11.35
N MET A 47 -4.37 -3.24 -11.22
CA MET A 47 -5.65 -3.07 -11.91
C MET A 47 -5.48 -2.98 -13.43
N ALA A 48 -4.45 -2.29 -13.92
CA ALA A 48 -4.14 -2.21 -15.36
C ALA A 48 -3.79 -3.59 -15.94
N TRP A 49 -3.27 -4.51 -15.13
CA TRP A 49 -3.03 -5.90 -15.49
C TRP A 49 -4.27 -6.79 -15.35
N GLY A 50 -5.43 -6.22 -14.94
CA GLY A 50 -6.70 -6.93 -14.81
C GLY A 50 -6.90 -7.65 -13.48
N TYR A 51 -6.01 -7.47 -12.50
CA TYR A 51 -6.14 -8.09 -11.19
C TYR A 51 -6.81 -7.16 -10.18
N LYS A 52 -7.56 -7.74 -9.25
CA LYS A 52 -8.16 -7.06 -8.10
C LYS A 52 -7.92 -7.88 -6.86
N ASN A 53 -7.03 -7.41 -5.99
CA ASN A 53 -6.67 -8.10 -4.76
C ASN A 53 -7.14 -7.28 -3.54
N PRO A 54 -8.10 -7.80 -2.73
CA PRO A 54 -8.64 -7.08 -1.59
C PRO A 54 -7.62 -6.81 -0.48
N LYS A 55 -6.53 -7.59 -0.39
CA LYS A 55 -5.47 -7.34 0.58
C LYS A 55 -4.64 -6.13 0.18
N VAL A 56 -4.35 -5.96 -1.12
CA VAL A 56 -3.63 -4.79 -1.62
C VAL A 56 -4.44 -3.52 -1.35
N ALA A 57 -5.75 -3.53 -1.62
CA ALA A 57 -6.65 -2.42 -1.28
C ALA A 57 -6.63 -2.11 0.22
N ALA A 58 -6.74 -3.15 1.08
CA ALA A 58 -6.68 -2.97 2.52
C ALA A 58 -5.35 -2.36 3.01
N TYR A 59 -4.22 -2.69 2.36
CA TYR A 59 -2.93 -2.06 2.67
C TYR A 59 -2.92 -0.57 2.30
N CYS A 60 -3.52 -0.19 1.16
CA CYS A 60 -3.64 1.21 0.74
C CYS A 60 -4.49 2.00 1.74
N ASP A 61 -5.67 1.47 2.09
CA ASP A 61 -6.61 2.09 3.01
C ASP A 61 -6.00 2.30 4.41
N ALA A 62 -5.26 1.30 4.92
CA ALA A 62 -4.62 1.38 6.23
C ALA A 62 -3.59 2.50 6.33
N ILE A 63 -2.66 2.60 5.36
CA ILE A 63 -1.64 3.66 5.35
C ILE A 63 -2.29 5.03 5.12
N LYS A 64 -3.29 5.11 4.23
CA LYS A 64 -4.01 6.34 3.97
C LYS A 64 -4.69 6.88 5.23
N ALA A 65 -5.39 6.02 5.98
CA ALA A 65 -6.08 6.42 7.19
C ALA A 65 -5.11 7.03 8.23
N GLU A 66 -3.94 6.43 8.41
CA GLU A 66 -2.92 6.96 9.33
C GLU A 66 -2.30 8.27 8.82
N ASN A 67 -1.98 8.36 7.52
CA ASN A 67 -1.50 9.61 6.94
C ASN A 67 -2.53 10.73 7.00
N ASP A 68 -3.82 10.42 6.87
CA ASP A 68 -4.89 11.41 7.05
C ASP A 68 -4.94 11.93 8.49
N ASN A 69 -4.59 11.12 9.50
CA ASN A 69 -4.38 11.61 10.87
C ASN A 69 -3.23 12.63 10.93
N PHE A 70 -2.08 12.36 10.30
CA PHE A 70 -0.96 13.31 10.23
C PHE A 70 -1.34 14.61 9.50
N ARG A 71 -2.06 14.51 8.37
CA ARG A 71 -2.58 15.68 7.64
C ARG A 71 -3.53 16.51 8.51
N ALA A 72 -4.39 15.87 9.29
CA ALA A 72 -5.30 16.56 10.21
C ALA A 72 -4.55 17.32 11.33
N LEU A 73 -3.34 16.89 11.67
CA LEU A 73 -2.44 17.59 12.60
C LEU A 73 -1.64 18.72 11.94
N GLY A 74 -1.82 18.95 10.63
CA GLY A 74 -1.10 19.96 9.86
C GLY A 74 0.31 19.53 9.42
N ILE A 75 0.62 18.23 9.50
CA ILE A 75 1.87 17.67 9.00
C ILE A 75 1.65 17.28 7.53
N CYS A 76 2.34 17.95 6.62
CA CYS A 76 2.26 17.77 5.17
C CYS A 76 3.64 17.79 4.51
#